data_AF-A0A534VLL4-F1
#
_entry.id   AF-A0A534VLL4-F1
#
_cell.length_a   1.000
_cell.length_b   1.000
_cell.length_c   1.000
_cell.angle_alpha   90.00
_cell.angle_beta   90.00
_cell.angle_gamma   90.00
#
_symmetry.space_group_name_H-M   'P 1'
#
loop_
_entity.id
_entity.type
_entity.pdbx_description
1 polymer ?
#
loop_
_entity_poly.entity_id
_entity_poly.type
_entity_poly.pdbx_seq_one_letter_code
_entity_poly.pdbx_strand_id
1 'polypeptide(L)'
;MRKLAFLVTAAVAGFLLFVAPPAAAQSGGLCQLNGTANITPGLSNTSGNFTFTFSGALSGCQSNDSTAPTQGAVGIGQTIVVNGLVAQEPAATGSGSCANSDGSGIAIVSWADGTTTVVSFTTQAVTGAVNLSGSVMDSVTLPVVNPQPGQPTTVTVTTTRYAGDQVQGAVSFQADPTQCAGSGVTSAAVSGAVGVGRAQ
;
A
#
# COMPACT_ATOMS: atom_id res chain seq x y z
N MET A 1 65.51 -4.87 -40.56
CA MET A 1 65.03 -5.38 -39.25
C MET A 1 63.85 -4.47 -38.85
N ARG A 2 62.61 -4.98 -38.83
CA ARG A 2 61.85 -5.35 -37.60
C ARG A 2 61.72 -4.11 -36.67
N LYS A 3 60.56 -3.52 -36.33
CA LYS A 3 59.20 -4.05 -36.11
C LYS A 3 58.15 -2.91 -35.99
N LEU A 4 56.97 -3.23 -36.50
CA LEU A 4 55.59 -3.02 -36.00
C LEU A 4 55.03 -1.64 -35.62
N ALA A 5 53.91 -1.37 -36.29
CA ALA A 5 52.87 -0.39 -36.04
C ALA A 5 52.11 -0.58 -34.71
N PHE A 6 51.58 0.53 -34.18
CA PHE A 6 50.44 0.55 -33.27
C PHE A 6 49.34 1.41 -33.91
N LEU A 7 48.31 0.73 -34.42
CA LEU A 7 47.00 1.31 -34.77
C LEU A 7 46.19 1.40 -33.48
N VAL A 8 45.83 2.62 -33.06
CA VAL A 8 44.89 2.86 -31.96
C VAL A 8 43.49 2.95 -32.56
N THR A 9 42.75 1.86 -32.46
CA THR A 9 41.32 1.78 -32.82
C THR A 9 40.50 2.41 -31.69
N ALA A 10 39.93 3.59 -31.94
CA ALA A 10 38.96 4.21 -31.03
C ALA A 10 37.61 3.48 -31.16
N ALA A 11 37.32 2.57 -30.23
CA ALA A 11 36.01 1.96 -30.10
C ALA A 11 35.04 2.96 -29.45
N VAL A 12 34.16 3.55 -30.26
CA VAL A 12 32.99 4.30 -29.78
C VAL A 12 31.98 3.27 -29.24
N ALA A 13 32.03 3.02 -27.94
CA ALA A 13 31.03 2.20 -27.26
C ALA A 13 29.72 3.00 -27.15
N GLY A 14 28.76 2.68 -28.02
CA GLY A 14 27.40 3.20 -27.95
C GLY A 14 26.71 2.73 -26.68
N PHE A 15 26.38 3.66 -25.79
CA PHE A 15 25.57 3.39 -24.60
C PHE A 15 24.10 3.30 -25.04
N LEU A 16 23.64 2.08 -25.34
CA LEU A 16 22.22 1.79 -25.52
C LEU A 16 21.55 1.88 -24.15
N LEU A 17 20.88 3.01 -23.88
CA LEU A 17 19.93 3.12 -22.78
C LEU A 17 18.75 2.20 -23.09
N PHE A 18 18.76 0.98 -22.55
CA PHE A 18 17.57 0.15 -22.47
C PHE A 18 16.61 0.82 -21.48
N VAL A 19 15.74 1.69 -21.99
CA VAL A 19 14.52 2.07 -21.27
C VAL A 19 13.65 0.83 -21.29
N ALA A 20 13.72 0.02 -20.23
CA ALA A 20 12.75 -1.05 -20.04
C ALA A 20 11.36 -0.40 -20.10
N PRO A 21 10.44 -0.89 -20.95
CA PRO A 21 9.08 -0.40 -20.92
C PRO A 21 8.54 -0.56 -19.49
N PRO A 22 7.75 0.40 -18.97
CA PRO A 22 7.12 0.20 -17.68
C PRO A 22 6.34 -1.12 -17.77
N ALA A 23 6.59 -2.02 -16.83
CA ALA A 23 5.82 -3.24 -16.69
C ALA A 23 4.36 -2.82 -16.47
N ALA A 24 3.59 -2.84 -17.56
CA ALA A 24 2.18 -2.51 -17.51
C ALA A 24 1.50 -3.67 -16.78
N ALA A 25 1.06 -3.41 -15.55
CA ALA A 25 0.12 -4.27 -14.85
C ALA A 25 -1.06 -4.56 -15.79
N GLN A 26 -1.26 -5.84 -16.14
CA GLN A 26 -2.22 -6.25 -17.17
C GLN A 26 -3.70 -6.17 -16.74
N SER A 27 -3.99 -5.49 -15.64
CA SER A 27 -5.35 -5.36 -15.09
C SER A 27 -5.47 -4.17 -14.15
N GLY A 28 -4.48 -3.92 -13.30
CA GLY A 28 -4.54 -2.84 -12.32
C GLY A 28 -3.86 -1.55 -12.76
N GLY A 29 -4.06 -0.50 -11.95
CA GLY A 29 -3.55 0.84 -12.22
C GLY A 29 -2.58 1.32 -11.15
N LEU A 30 -1.73 2.28 -11.52
CA LEU A 30 -0.88 3.03 -10.60
C LEU A 30 -1.67 4.26 -10.11
N CYS A 31 -1.85 4.36 -8.80
CA CYS A 31 -2.57 5.43 -8.13
C CYS A 31 -1.65 6.23 -7.22
N GLN A 32 -1.92 7.53 -7.08
CA GLN A 32 -1.40 8.32 -5.98
C GLN A 32 -2.21 8.02 -4.72
N LEU A 33 -1.54 7.56 -3.67
CA LEU A 33 -2.08 7.41 -2.33
C LEU A 33 -1.78 8.67 -1.51
N ASN A 34 -2.79 9.14 -0.76
CA ASN A 34 -2.63 10.13 0.30
C ASN A 34 -3.59 9.79 1.45
N GLY A 35 -3.11 9.82 2.69
CA GLY A 35 -3.94 9.58 3.86
C GLY A 35 -3.20 9.80 5.16
N THR A 36 -3.83 9.36 6.25
CA THR A 36 -3.31 9.49 7.60
C THR A 36 -3.29 8.13 8.28
N ALA A 37 -2.13 7.76 8.83
CA ALA A 37 -1.98 6.61 9.70
C ALA A 37 -2.08 7.06 11.17
N ASN A 38 -2.79 6.30 12.01
CA ASN A 38 -2.82 6.50 13.45
C ASN A 38 -2.24 5.27 14.14
N ILE A 39 -1.33 5.46 15.09
CA ILE A 39 -0.47 4.41 15.65
C ILE A 39 -0.63 4.36 17.17
N THR A 40 -0.70 3.16 17.74
CA THR A 40 -0.85 2.96 19.19
C THR A 40 -0.08 1.73 19.69
N PRO A 41 0.69 1.85 20.80
CA PRO A 41 1.24 3.09 21.34
C PRO A 41 2.22 3.70 20.30
N GLY A 42 2.38 5.02 20.23
CA GLY A 42 3.11 5.65 19.10
C GLY A 42 4.55 5.15 18.87
N LEU A 43 5.08 5.35 17.66
CA LEU A 43 6.46 4.98 17.31
C LEU A 43 7.48 5.88 18.01
N SER A 44 8.51 5.30 18.62
CA SER A 44 9.61 6.04 19.24
C SER A 44 10.96 5.61 18.65
N ASN A 45 12.06 6.17 19.15
CA ASN A 45 13.41 5.68 18.86
C ASN A 45 13.69 4.27 19.42
N THR A 46 12.83 3.76 20.31
CA THR A 46 12.91 2.40 20.82
C THR A 46 11.97 1.50 20.05
N SER A 47 12.47 0.34 19.64
CA SER A 47 11.65 -0.67 18.96
C SER A 47 10.57 -1.20 19.90
N GLY A 48 9.33 -1.26 19.42
CA GLY A 48 8.20 -1.80 20.15
C GLY A 48 7.11 -2.30 19.21
N ASN A 49 6.13 -3.00 19.77
CA ASN A 49 4.96 -3.44 19.03
C ASN A 49 3.92 -2.33 18.99
N PHE A 50 3.22 -2.21 17.87
CA PHE A 50 2.15 -1.24 17.69
C PHE A 50 1.02 -1.82 16.85
N THR A 51 -0.15 -1.22 16.99
CA THR A 51 -1.24 -1.32 16.02
C THR A 51 -1.38 -0.02 15.27
N PHE A 52 -1.93 -0.09 14.06
CA PHE A 52 -2.25 1.11 13.32
C PHE A 52 -3.54 0.99 12.52
N THR A 53 -4.17 2.16 12.34
CA THR A 53 -5.29 2.36 11.44
C THR A 53 -4.87 3.32 10.35
N PHE A 54 -5.54 3.26 9.20
CA PHE A 54 -5.27 4.14 8.08
C PHE A 54 -6.56 4.52 7.39
N SER A 55 -6.65 5.79 7.00
CA SER A 55 -7.69 6.28 6.10
C SER A 55 -7.03 7.12 5.02
N GLY A 56 -7.32 6.83 3.77
CA GLY A 56 -6.73 7.55 2.64
C GLY A 56 -7.56 7.51 1.38
N ALA A 57 -7.10 8.26 0.39
CA ALA A 57 -7.66 8.36 -0.95
C ALA A 57 -6.64 7.92 -1.99
N LEU A 58 -7.14 7.23 -3.01
CA LEU A 58 -6.45 6.94 -4.26
C LEU A 58 -6.93 7.95 -5.30
N SER A 59 -6.00 8.57 -6.00
CA SER A 59 -6.29 9.58 -7.03
C SER A 59 -5.36 9.42 -8.22
N GLY A 60 -5.80 9.95 -9.37
CA GLY A 60 -5.01 9.94 -10.60
C GLY A 60 -4.62 8.54 -11.05
N CYS A 61 -5.45 7.53 -10.76
CA CYS A 61 -5.15 6.15 -11.11
C CYS A 61 -5.07 5.99 -12.62
N GLN A 62 -3.94 5.45 -13.11
CA GLN A 62 -3.69 5.21 -14.52
C GLN A 62 -3.65 3.71 -14.80
N SER A 63 -4.38 3.27 -15.81
CA SER A 63 -4.37 1.89 -16.30
C SER A 63 -4.54 1.87 -17.82
N ASN A 64 -4.16 0.76 -18.45
CA ASN A 64 -4.47 0.46 -19.84
C ASN A 64 -5.86 -0.16 -20.03
N ASP A 65 -6.53 -0.55 -18.95
CA ASP A 65 -7.95 -0.95 -18.94
C ASP A 65 -8.83 0.30 -18.86
N SER A 66 -9.62 0.55 -19.91
CA SER A 66 -10.55 1.69 -19.98
C SER A 66 -11.66 1.67 -18.93
N THR A 67 -11.90 0.51 -18.31
CA THR A 67 -12.90 0.36 -17.24
C THR A 67 -12.30 0.52 -15.85
N ALA A 68 -10.98 0.74 -15.74
CA ALA A 68 -10.30 0.88 -14.47
C ALA A 68 -10.74 2.19 -13.76
N PRO A 69 -11.05 2.15 -12.46
CA PRO A 69 -11.39 3.33 -11.69
C PRO A 69 -10.18 4.28 -11.62
N THR A 70 -10.45 5.58 -11.78
CA THR A 70 -9.43 6.64 -11.71
C THR A 70 -9.14 7.11 -10.28
N GLN A 71 -9.94 6.67 -9.32
CA GLN A 71 -9.88 7.07 -7.91
C GLN A 71 -10.60 6.06 -7.00
N GLY A 72 -10.29 6.11 -5.70
CA GLY A 72 -10.91 5.28 -4.67
C GLY A 72 -10.57 5.76 -3.27
N ALA A 73 -11.06 5.05 -2.26
CA ALA A 73 -10.74 5.27 -0.85
C ALA A 73 -10.19 3.99 -0.23
N VAL A 74 -9.25 4.13 0.70
CA VAL A 74 -8.58 3.01 1.38
C VAL A 74 -8.85 3.11 2.88
N GLY A 75 -9.31 2.01 3.47
CA GLY A 75 -9.52 1.84 4.91
C GLY A 75 -8.67 0.70 5.47
N ILE A 76 -8.09 0.94 6.65
CA ILE A 76 -7.52 -0.08 7.54
C ILE A 76 -7.98 0.24 8.97
N GLY A 77 -8.51 -0.76 9.66
CA GLY A 77 -9.01 -0.60 11.03
C GLY A 77 -10.14 0.41 11.18
N GLN A 78 -10.83 0.75 10.09
CA GLN A 78 -11.96 1.67 10.10
C GLN A 78 -13.28 0.92 10.38
N THR A 79 -14.30 1.69 10.75
CA THR A 79 -15.67 1.20 10.71
C THR A 79 -16.27 1.49 9.33
N ILE A 80 -16.82 0.48 8.69
CA ILE A 80 -17.43 0.58 7.34
C ILE A 80 -18.87 0.09 7.36
N VAL A 81 -19.64 0.46 6.33
CA VAL A 81 -21.02 -0.02 6.16
C VAL A 81 -21.07 -1.02 5.01
N VAL A 82 -21.51 -2.25 5.30
CA VAL A 82 -21.63 -3.34 4.33
C VAL A 82 -23.04 -3.88 4.39
N ASN A 83 -23.79 -3.79 3.30
CA ASN A 83 -25.20 -4.21 3.23
C ASN A 83 -26.08 -3.60 4.34
N GLY A 84 -25.82 -2.35 4.72
CA GLY A 84 -26.54 -1.64 5.79
C GLY A 84 -26.11 -2.02 7.21
N LEU A 85 -25.14 -2.91 7.38
CA LEU A 85 -24.56 -3.27 8.68
C LEU A 85 -23.25 -2.50 8.89
N VAL A 86 -23.08 -1.97 10.10
CA VAL A 86 -21.84 -1.33 10.52
C VAL A 86 -20.85 -2.41 10.94
N ALA A 87 -19.70 -2.51 10.28
CA ALA A 87 -18.70 -3.54 10.52
C ALA A 87 -17.34 -2.92 10.84
N GLN A 88 -16.55 -3.62 11.66
CA GLN A 88 -15.23 -3.16 12.08
C GLN A 88 -14.14 -3.89 11.31
N GLU A 89 -13.32 -3.15 10.57
CA GLU A 89 -12.10 -3.67 9.98
C GLU A 89 -11.08 -3.99 11.09
N PRO A 90 -10.25 -5.03 10.93
CA PRO A 90 -9.14 -5.27 11.83
C PRO A 90 -8.12 -4.13 11.71
N ALA A 91 -7.63 -3.64 12.85
CA ALA A 91 -6.44 -2.80 12.86
C ALA A 91 -5.25 -3.61 12.36
N ALA A 92 -4.35 -2.97 11.63
CA ALA A 92 -3.09 -3.58 11.24
C ALA A 92 -2.13 -3.62 12.44
N THR A 93 -1.15 -4.51 12.40
CA THR A 93 -0.15 -4.68 13.44
C THR A 93 1.25 -4.46 12.88
N GLY A 94 2.17 -4.05 13.72
CA GLY A 94 3.56 -3.86 13.34
C GLY A 94 4.49 -3.89 14.53
N SER A 95 5.79 -3.87 14.22
CA SER A 95 6.86 -3.76 15.19
C SER A 95 8.01 -2.93 14.63
N GLY A 96 8.67 -2.19 15.51
CA GLY A 96 9.80 -1.35 15.12
C GLY A 96 9.83 -0.02 15.84
N SER A 97 10.60 0.89 15.26
CA SER A 97 10.90 2.22 15.74
C SER A 97 10.63 3.24 14.62
N CYS A 98 10.85 4.52 14.91
CA CYS A 98 10.83 5.57 13.89
C CYS A 98 11.88 5.39 12.78
N ALA A 99 12.98 4.70 13.05
CA ALA A 99 14.04 4.50 12.06
C ALA A 99 13.69 3.37 11.09
N ASN A 100 13.07 2.32 11.61
CA ASN A 100 12.74 1.11 10.88
C ASN A 100 11.54 0.42 11.53
N SER A 101 10.55 0.04 10.72
CA SER A 101 9.39 -0.68 11.23
C SER A 101 8.77 -1.55 10.15
N ASP A 102 8.28 -2.70 10.57
CA ASP A 102 7.51 -3.59 9.72
C ASP A 102 6.05 -3.59 10.15
N GLY A 103 5.16 -3.83 9.21
CA GLY A 103 3.72 -3.84 9.45
C GLY A 103 3.00 -4.84 8.56
N SER A 104 1.82 -5.26 8.98
CA SER A 104 0.97 -6.16 8.20
C SER A 104 -0.50 -5.98 8.58
N GLY A 105 -1.38 -6.19 7.61
CA GLY A 105 -2.80 -6.06 7.85
C GLY A 105 -3.65 -6.37 6.63
N ILE A 106 -4.92 -6.00 6.74
CA ILE A 106 -5.89 -6.07 5.65
C ILE A 106 -6.36 -4.65 5.37
N ALA A 107 -6.30 -4.25 4.11
CA ALA A 107 -6.87 -3.00 3.62
C ALA A 107 -8.10 -3.30 2.76
N ILE A 108 -9.11 -2.43 2.85
CA ILE A 108 -10.28 -2.48 1.97
C ILE A 108 -10.27 -1.21 1.13
N VAL A 109 -10.28 -1.39 -0.18
CA VAL A 109 -10.35 -0.31 -1.16
C VAL A 109 -11.77 -0.25 -1.70
N SER A 110 -12.41 0.90 -1.54
CA SER A 110 -13.70 1.21 -2.18
C SER A 110 -13.43 2.10 -3.39
N TRP A 111 -13.71 1.61 -4.59
CA TRP A 111 -13.49 2.35 -5.83
C TRP A 111 -14.69 3.23 -6.17
N ALA A 112 -14.45 4.32 -6.91
CA ALA A 112 -15.52 5.24 -7.30
C ALA A 112 -16.54 4.66 -8.28
N ASP A 113 -16.21 3.54 -8.95
CA ASP A 113 -17.14 2.78 -9.78
C ASP A 113 -18.06 1.86 -8.97
N GLY A 114 -17.95 1.86 -7.64
CA GLY A 114 -18.73 1.03 -6.71
C GLY A 114 -18.15 -0.37 -6.50
N THR A 115 -17.00 -0.70 -7.10
CA THR A 115 -16.32 -1.98 -6.86
C THR A 115 -15.44 -1.94 -5.61
N THR A 116 -15.09 -3.12 -5.10
CA THR A 116 -14.28 -3.28 -3.88
C THR A 116 -13.09 -4.20 -4.12
N THR A 117 -11.96 -3.87 -3.51
CA THR A 117 -10.76 -4.72 -3.49
C THR A 117 -10.31 -4.92 -2.04
N VAL A 118 -10.20 -6.16 -1.60
CA VAL A 118 -9.65 -6.54 -0.30
C VAL A 118 -8.20 -6.97 -0.48
N VAL A 119 -7.28 -6.37 0.28
CA VAL A 119 -5.84 -6.59 0.12
C VAL A 119 -5.24 -7.05 1.44
N SER A 120 -4.57 -8.21 1.46
CA SER A 120 -3.58 -8.49 2.51
C SER A 120 -2.27 -7.83 2.14
N PHE A 121 -1.65 -7.14 3.09
CA PHE A 121 -0.41 -6.43 2.81
C PHE A 121 0.59 -6.57 3.95
N THR A 122 1.85 -6.33 3.60
CA THR A 122 2.95 -6.05 4.49
C THR A 122 3.58 -4.71 4.11
N THR A 123 4.21 -4.07 5.09
CA THR A 123 4.98 -2.85 4.91
C THR A 123 6.35 -3.02 5.52
N GLN A 124 7.36 -2.46 4.88
CA GLN A 124 8.70 -2.32 5.42
C GLN A 124 9.14 -0.86 5.32
N ALA A 125 9.31 -0.22 6.47
CA ALA A 125 9.75 1.16 6.58
C ALA A 125 11.24 1.23 6.89
N VAL A 126 11.97 2.05 6.15
CA VAL A 126 13.36 2.41 6.41
C VAL A 126 13.49 3.92 6.22
N THR A 127 13.91 4.64 7.26
CA THR A 127 14.15 6.10 7.20
C THR A 127 12.98 6.92 6.66
N GLY A 128 11.74 6.52 6.99
CA GLY A 128 10.51 7.18 6.54
C GLY A 128 10.03 6.81 5.14
N ALA A 129 10.81 6.04 4.36
CA ALA A 129 10.33 5.41 3.13
C ALA A 129 9.71 4.05 3.48
N VAL A 130 8.52 3.77 2.97
CA VAL A 130 7.76 2.56 3.24
C VAL A 130 7.49 1.83 1.94
N ASN A 131 8.02 0.62 1.83
CA ASN A 131 7.67 -0.31 0.77
C ASN A 131 6.42 -1.08 1.19
N LEU A 132 5.40 -1.08 0.35
CA LEU A 132 4.18 -1.86 0.54
C LEU A 132 4.18 -3.01 -0.46
N SER A 133 3.85 -4.20 0.01
CA SER A 133 3.68 -5.38 -0.83
C SER A 133 2.46 -6.16 -0.35
N GLY A 134 1.70 -6.75 -1.25
CA GLY A 134 0.50 -7.47 -0.87
C GLY A 134 -0.14 -8.25 -1.99
N SER A 135 -1.25 -8.90 -1.66
CA SER A 135 -2.06 -9.68 -2.59
C SER A 135 -3.53 -9.36 -2.42
N VAL A 136 -4.26 -9.31 -3.52
CA VAL A 136 -5.71 -9.17 -3.49
C VAL A 136 -6.33 -10.50 -3.08
N MET A 137 -7.13 -10.46 -2.01
CA MET A 137 -7.87 -11.60 -1.48
C MET A 137 -9.27 -11.67 -2.08
N ASP A 138 -9.91 -12.84 -2.05
CA ASP A 138 -11.29 -12.98 -2.53
C ASP A 138 -12.32 -12.29 -1.62
N SER A 139 -12.11 -12.33 -0.31
CA SER A 139 -12.98 -11.68 0.66
C SER A 139 -12.34 -11.59 2.04
N VAL A 140 -12.96 -10.80 2.93
CA VAL A 140 -12.69 -10.78 4.37
C VAL A 140 -14.02 -10.77 5.15
N THR A 141 -14.08 -11.53 6.24
CA THR A 141 -15.23 -11.51 7.16
C THR A 141 -14.94 -10.59 8.33
N LEU A 142 -15.82 -9.62 8.56
CA LEU A 142 -15.70 -8.59 9.58
C LEU A 142 -16.76 -8.78 10.66
N PRO A 143 -16.44 -8.50 11.94
CA PRO A 143 -17.45 -8.42 12.99
C PRO A 143 -18.37 -7.21 12.77
N VAL A 144 -19.67 -7.43 12.96
CA VAL A 144 -20.68 -6.36 12.99
C VAL A 144 -20.61 -5.67 14.34
N VAL A 145 -20.61 -4.35 14.33
CA VAL A 145 -20.61 -3.51 15.54
C VAL A 145 -22.04 -3.44 16.07
N ASN A 146 -22.22 -3.80 17.34
CA ASN A 146 -23.51 -3.74 18.06
C ASN A 146 -24.70 -4.39 17.31
N PRO A 147 -24.58 -5.67 16.92
CA PRO A 147 -25.65 -6.36 16.19
C PRO A 147 -26.93 -6.41 17.04
N GLN A 148 -28.07 -6.05 16.45
CA GLN A 148 -29.37 -6.16 17.11
C GLN A 148 -29.84 -7.62 17.16
N PRO A 149 -30.74 -8.00 18.10
CA PRO A 149 -31.31 -9.34 18.13
C PRO A 149 -31.94 -9.72 16.77
N GLY A 150 -31.49 -10.84 16.20
CA GLY A 150 -31.92 -11.32 14.88
C GLY A 150 -31.08 -10.84 13.69
N GLN A 151 -30.08 -9.97 13.90
CA GLN A 151 -29.08 -9.60 12.89
C GLN A 151 -27.86 -10.54 12.92
N PRO A 152 -27.15 -10.71 11.80
CA PRO A 152 -25.89 -11.44 11.80
C PRO A 152 -24.82 -10.69 12.61
N THR A 153 -23.96 -11.46 13.29
CA THR A 153 -22.83 -10.91 14.08
C THR A 153 -21.59 -10.64 13.24
N THR A 154 -21.59 -11.07 11.98
CA THR A 154 -20.49 -10.86 11.02
C THR A 154 -21.06 -10.53 9.65
N VAL A 155 -20.24 -9.89 8.82
CA VAL A 155 -20.54 -9.60 7.42
C VAL A 155 -19.29 -9.82 6.58
N THR A 156 -19.47 -10.33 5.36
CA THR A 156 -18.37 -10.57 4.43
C THR A 156 -18.26 -9.43 3.43
N VAL A 157 -17.05 -8.88 3.31
CA VAL A 157 -16.67 -7.96 2.24
C VAL A 157 -16.00 -8.78 1.15
N THR A 158 -16.62 -8.83 -0.02
CA THR A 158 -16.10 -9.58 -1.17
C THR A 158 -15.35 -8.65 -2.10
N THR A 159 -14.21 -9.10 -2.60
CA THR A 159 -13.50 -8.44 -3.69
C THR A 159 -14.30 -8.62 -4.97
N THR A 160 -14.68 -7.51 -5.58
CA THR A 160 -15.35 -7.49 -6.88
C THR A 160 -14.42 -6.98 -7.99
N ARG A 161 -13.21 -6.52 -7.64
CA ARG A 161 -12.22 -6.04 -8.60
C ARG A 161 -10.79 -6.44 -8.24
N TYR A 162 -10.00 -6.80 -9.26
CA TYR A 162 -8.59 -7.19 -9.15
C TYR A 162 -8.32 -8.49 -8.38
N ALA A 163 -9.32 -9.37 -8.26
CA ALA A 163 -9.13 -10.67 -7.62
C ALA A 163 -7.96 -11.46 -8.23
N GLY A 164 -7.07 -11.95 -7.35
CA GLY A 164 -5.84 -12.67 -7.72
C GLY A 164 -4.65 -11.79 -8.11
N ASP A 165 -4.81 -10.46 -8.17
CA ASP A 165 -3.72 -9.55 -8.50
C ASP A 165 -2.80 -9.32 -7.29
N GLN A 166 -1.61 -8.77 -7.54
CA GLN A 166 -0.66 -8.34 -6.53
C GLN A 166 -0.71 -6.83 -6.34
N VAL A 167 -0.31 -6.36 -5.17
CA VAL A 167 -0.21 -4.94 -4.83
C VAL A 167 1.22 -4.61 -4.46
N GLN A 168 1.73 -3.50 -4.99
CA GLN A 168 3.04 -2.96 -4.64
C GLN A 168 2.92 -1.45 -4.46
N GLY A 169 3.76 -0.87 -3.61
CA GLY A 169 3.78 0.58 -3.44
C GLY A 169 5.03 1.08 -2.78
N ALA A 170 5.31 2.35 -3.00
CA ALA A 170 6.34 3.10 -2.31
C ALA A 170 5.71 4.39 -1.78
N VAL A 171 5.67 4.51 -0.45
CA VAL A 171 5.01 5.62 0.24
C VAL A 171 5.95 6.23 1.27
N SER A 172 5.82 7.52 1.51
CA SER A 172 6.54 8.26 2.55
C SER A 172 5.68 8.35 3.80
N PHE A 173 6.24 7.97 4.94
CA PHE A 173 5.70 8.19 6.26
C PHE A 173 6.28 9.49 6.85
N GLN A 174 5.45 10.51 7.00
CA GLN A 174 5.88 11.86 7.37
C GLN A 174 5.87 12.04 8.90
N ALA A 175 6.78 11.35 9.58
CA ALA A 175 6.97 11.46 11.02
C ALA A 175 7.65 12.78 11.43
N ASP A 176 7.20 13.40 12.51
CA ASP A 176 7.94 14.50 13.16
C ASP A 176 9.12 13.92 13.97
N PRO A 177 10.39 14.29 13.65
CA PRO A 177 11.56 13.79 14.36
C PRO A 177 11.53 14.08 15.87
N THR A 178 10.90 15.18 16.30
CA THR A 178 10.81 15.55 17.71
C THR A 178 9.86 14.63 18.48
N GLN A 179 8.80 14.13 17.83
CA GLN A 179 7.90 13.14 18.40
C GLN A 179 8.59 11.79 18.58
N CYS A 180 9.43 11.38 17.62
CA CYS A 180 10.21 10.15 17.72
C CYS A 180 11.17 10.11 18.91
N ALA A 181 11.78 11.25 19.23
CA ALA A 181 12.66 11.39 20.39
C ALA A 181 11.91 11.64 21.72
N GLY A 182 10.62 11.94 21.65
CA GLY A 182 9.81 12.35 22.79
C GLY A 182 8.63 11.41 23.04
N SER A 183 7.41 11.93 22.81
CA SER A 183 6.15 11.28 23.17
C SER A 183 5.78 10.06 22.31
N GLY A 184 6.49 9.83 21.21
CA GLY A 184 6.16 8.88 20.16
C GLY A 184 5.21 9.47 19.11
N VAL A 185 5.37 9.03 17.86
CA VAL A 185 4.54 9.39 16.71
C VAL A 185 3.26 8.56 16.76
N THR A 186 2.14 9.21 17.09
CA THR A 186 0.81 8.58 17.16
C THR A 186 -0.04 8.83 15.92
N SER A 187 0.36 9.77 15.06
CA SER A 187 -0.29 10.05 13.79
C SER A 187 0.72 10.61 12.80
N ALA A 188 0.60 10.23 11.53
CA ALA A 188 1.42 10.79 10.46
C ALA A 188 0.69 10.75 9.12
N ALA A 189 1.00 11.72 8.27
CA ALA A 189 0.59 11.70 6.88
C ALA A 189 1.39 10.63 6.11
N VAL A 190 0.69 9.94 5.22
CA VAL A 190 1.27 8.95 4.31
C VAL A 190 0.91 9.34 2.89
N SER A 191 1.92 9.43 2.03
CA SER A 191 1.72 9.78 0.62
C SER A 191 2.68 9.02 -0.27
N GLY A 192 2.25 8.62 -1.46
CA GLY A 192 3.14 8.00 -2.43
C GLY A 192 2.38 7.31 -3.55
N ALA A 193 3.00 6.36 -4.21
CA ALA A 193 2.38 5.63 -5.30
C ALA A 193 2.12 4.17 -4.91
N VAL A 194 0.93 3.68 -5.25
CA VAL A 194 0.55 2.27 -5.09
C VAL A 194 0.00 1.76 -6.42
N GLY A 195 0.36 0.53 -6.76
CA GLY A 195 -0.08 -0.15 -7.96
C GLY A 195 -0.70 -1.49 -7.60
N VAL A 196 -1.74 -1.86 -8.34
CA VAL A 196 -2.29 -3.22 -8.36
C VAL A 196 -2.05 -3.82 -9.74
N GLY A 197 -1.87 -5.13 -9.82
CA GLY A 197 -1.68 -5.81 -11.10
C GLY A 197 -1.19 -7.24 -10.98
N ARG A 198 -1.34 -8.02 -12.05
CA ARG A 198 -0.78 -9.37 -12.14
C ARG A 198 0.71 -9.32 -12.40
N ALA A 199 1.45 -10.22 -11.75
CA ALA A 199 2.82 -10.53 -12.16
C ALA A 199 2.75 -11.15 -13.57
N GLN A 200 3.63 -10.68 -14.45
CA GLN A 200 3.81 -11.22 -15.80
C GLN A 200 4.67 -12.48 -15.78
#